data_AF-A0A6P0Y0R8-F1
#
_entry.id   AF-A0A6P0Y0R8-F1
#
_cell.length_a   1.000
_cell.length_b   1.000
_cell.length_c   1.000
_cell.angle_alpha   90.00
_cell.angle_beta   90.00
_cell.angle_gamma   90.00
#
_symmetry.space_group_name_H-M   'P 1'
#
loop_
_entity.id
_entity.type
_entity.pdbx_description
1 polymer ?
#
loop_
_entity_poly.entity_id
_entity_poly.type
_entity_poly.pdbx_seq_one_letter_code
_entity_poly.pdbx_strand_id
1 'polypeptide(L)'
;HCTLLITSTEKNANLYLYAKTNNRRSRMFEAGQEYLAATVQLGVYGGRSASNNLLKDVPIKASITFDRVSLEVNKIQIIQMSVSSDSGKIPLEFRDVPLSQ
;
A
#
# COMPACT_ATOMS: atom_id res chain seq x y z
N HIS A 1 -4.53 10.03 1.61
CA HIS A 1 -4.56 8.88 0.68
C HIS A 1 -3.20 8.74 0.01
N CYS A 2 -2.66 7.52 -0.12
CA CYS A 2 -1.42 7.25 -0.85
C CYS A 2 -1.73 6.47 -2.12
N THR A 3 -1.17 6.89 -3.26
CA THR A 3 -1.35 6.23 -4.56
C THR A 3 0.00 5.76 -5.09
N LEU A 4 0.03 4.56 -5.65
CA LEU A 4 1.22 3.94 -6.22
C LEU A 4 0.87 3.33 -7.56
N LEU A 5 1.87 3.25 -8.44
CA LEU A 5 1.81 2.46 -9.66
C LEU A 5 2.70 1.24 -9.48
N ILE A 6 2.13 0.06 -9.69
CA ILE A 6 2.83 -1.22 -9.56
C ILE A 6 2.91 -1.86 -10.94
N THR A 7 4.11 -2.19 -11.38
CA THR A 7 4.36 -2.90 -12.63
C THR A 7 5.04 -4.22 -12.31
N SER A 8 4.48 -5.33 -12.79
CA SER A 8 5.13 -6.64 -12.72
C SER A 8 6.03 -6.84 -13.92
N THR A 9 7.26 -7.32 -13.70
CA THR A 9 8.15 -7.80 -14.77
C THR A 9 7.93 -9.29 -15.08
N GLU A 10 7.13 -9.98 -14.27
CA GLU A 10 6.77 -11.39 -14.41
C GLU A 10 5.35 -11.54 -15.01
N LYS A 11 5.13 -12.65 -15.73
CA LYS A 11 3.80 -13.01 -16.24
C LYS A 11 2.97 -13.66 -15.14
N ASN A 12 1.67 -13.35 -15.11
CA ASN A 12 0.68 -13.97 -14.20
C ASN A 12 1.02 -13.81 -12.71
N ALA A 13 1.59 -12.67 -12.31
CA ALA A 13 1.89 -12.42 -10.91
C ALA A 13 0.62 -12.01 -10.16
N ASN A 14 0.11 -12.85 -9.26
CA ASN A 14 -0.91 -12.40 -8.32
C ASN A 14 -0.27 -11.48 -7.28
N LEU A 15 -0.89 -10.34 -7.05
CA LEU A 15 -0.53 -9.42 -5.98
C LEU A 15 -1.67 -9.30 -5.00
N TYR A 16 -1.33 -9.36 -3.71
CA TYR A 16 -2.26 -9.14 -2.62
C TYR A 16 -1.76 -7.95 -1.79
N LEU A 17 -2.66 -7.00 -1.55
CA LEU A 17 -2.42 -5.83 -0.72
C LEU A 17 -3.38 -5.86 0.47
N TYR A 18 -2.90 -5.48 1.65
CA TYR A 18 -3.68 -5.58 2.89
C TYR A 18 -3.74 -4.23 3.62
N ALA A 19 -4.93 -3.85 4.07
CA ALA A 19 -5.14 -2.71 4.97
C ALA A 19 -4.73 -3.12 6.39
N LYS A 20 -5.68 -3.35 7.30
CA LYS A 20 -5.46 -4.02 8.59
C LYS A 20 -6.28 -5.32 8.66
N THR A 21 -5.61 -6.42 8.91
CA THR A 21 -6.17 -7.75 9.22
C THR A 21 -5.47 -8.34 10.44
N ASN A 22 -5.88 -9.52 10.91
CA ASN A 22 -5.32 -10.13 12.13
C ASN A 22 -3.79 -10.31 12.07
N ASN A 23 -3.24 -10.66 10.90
CA ASN A 23 -1.81 -11.01 10.75
C ASN A 23 -1.06 -10.14 9.74
N ARG A 24 -1.73 -9.17 9.12
CA ARG A 24 -1.16 -8.32 8.07
C ARG A 24 -1.67 -6.90 8.24
N ARG A 25 -0.75 -5.93 8.18
CA ARG A 25 -1.10 -4.51 8.24
C ARG A 25 -0.19 -3.66 7.37
N SER A 26 -0.79 -2.81 6.55
CA SER A 26 -0.12 -1.62 6.02
C SER A 26 -0.27 -0.48 7.03
N ARG A 27 0.79 0.30 7.17
CA ARG A 27 0.88 1.32 8.22
C ARG A 27 1.74 2.48 7.78
N MET A 28 1.49 3.62 8.40
CA MET A 28 2.22 4.85 8.20
C MET A 28 2.75 5.31 9.54
N PHE A 29 3.95 5.88 9.55
CA PHE A 29 4.55 6.52 10.72
C PHE A 29 4.77 7.99 10.46
N GLU A 30 4.37 8.80 11.43
CA GLU A 30 4.48 10.24 11.37
C GLU A 30 4.67 10.79 12.78
N ALA A 31 5.70 11.62 13.00
CA ALA A 31 6.02 12.21 14.30
C ALA A 31 6.02 11.20 15.48
N GLY A 32 6.40 9.94 15.23
CA GLY A 32 6.37 8.86 16.24
C GLY A 32 5.01 8.18 16.44
N GLN A 33 3.96 8.61 15.76
CA GLN A 33 2.62 8.01 15.78
C GLN A 33 2.46 6.97 14.66
N GLU A 34 1.89 5.80 14.99
CA GLU A 34 1.49 4.76 14.02
C GLU A 34 0.04 4.99 13.57
N TYR A 35 -0.17 4.99 12.26
CA TYR A 35 -1.48 5.02 11.61
C TYR A 35 -1.67 3.74 10.81
N LEU A 36 -2.77 3.03 11.03
CA LEU A 36 -3.08 1.80 10.32
C LEU A 36 -3.92 2.11 9.08
N ALA A 37 -3.65 1.39 7.99
CA ALA A 37 -4.46 1.49 6.79
C ALA A 37 -5.90 1.05 7.07
N ALA A 38 -6.85 1.91 6.70
CA ALA A 38 -8.29 1.66 6.81
C ALA A 38 -8.77 0.80 5.64
N THR A 39 -8.39 1.19 4.42
CA THR A 39 -8.73 0.49 3.19
C THR A 39 -7.55 0.43 2.22
N VAL A 40 -7.58 -0.57 1.36
CA VAL A 40 -6.64 -0.75 0.25
C VAL A 40 -7.41 -1.03 -1.03
N GLN A 41 -6.78 -0.70 -2.16
CA GLN A 41 -7.32 -0.91 -3.49
C GLN A 41 -6.21 -1.33 -4.46
N LEU A 42 -6.51 -2.29 -5.34
CA LEU A 42 -5.68 -2.71 -6.48
C LEU A 42 -6.54 -2.70 -7.75
N GLY A 43 -6.29 -1.74 -8.64
CA GLY A 43 -7.18 -1.49 -9.78
C GLY A 43 -8.56 -1.06 -9.30
N VAL A 44 -9.60 -1.82 -9.66
CA VAL A 44 -11.00 -1.57 -9.24
C VAL A 44 -11.41 -2.34 -7.99
N TYR A 45 -10.56 -3.24 -7.49
CA TYR A 45 -10.87 -4.09 -6.34
C TYR A 45 -10.38 -3.45 -5.04
N GLY A 46 -11.22 -3.38 -4.02
CA GLY A 46 -10.86 -2.73 -2.75
C GLY A 46 -11.56 -3.29 -1.52
N GLY A 47 -11.08 -2.88 -0.34
CA GLY A 47 -11.61 -3.29 0.96
C GLY A 47 -10.52 -3.34 2.03
N ARG A 48 -10.65 -4.27 2.98
CA ARG A 48 -9.58 -4.57 3.97
C ARG A 48 -8.41 -5.36 3.36
N SER A 49 -8.64 -5.97 2.22
CA SER A 49 -7.65 -6.60 1.36
C SER A 49 -8.09 -6.44 -0.08
N ALA A 50 -7.14 -6.35 -1.00
CA ALA A 50 -7.39 -6.35 -2.44
C ALA A 50 -6.40 -7.31 -3.10
N SER A 51 -6.83 -7.96 -4.17
CA SER A 51 -5.96 -8.80 -5.00
C SER A 51 -6.19 -8.51 -6.47
N ASN A 52 -5.13 -8.63 -7.26
CA ASN A 52 -5.23 -8.51 -8.71
C ASN A 52 -4.14 -9.35 -9.39
N ASN A 53 -4.44 -9.84 -10.59
CA ASN A 53 -3.46 -10.46 -11.47
C ASN A 53 -2.74 -9.35 -12.25
N LEU A 54 -1.43 -9.22 -12.02
CA LEU A 54 -0.63 -8.23 -12.72
C LEU A 54 -0.27 -8.74 -14.11
N LEU A 55 -0.66 -7.98 -15.13
CA LEU A 55 -0.18 -8.18 -16.48
C LEU A 55 1.27 -7.69 -16.59
N LYS A 56 2.11 -8.47 -17.27
CA LYS A 56 3.52 -8.14 -17.46
C LYS A 56 3.66 -6.77 -18.13
N ASP A 57 4.51 -5.92 -17.57
CA ASP A 57 4.85 -4.58 -18.06
C ASP A 57 3.66 -3.61 -18.15
N VAL A 58 2.52 -3.93 -17.51
CA VAL A 58 1.35 -3.04 -17.43
C VAL A 58 1.24 -2.46 -16.02
N PRO A 59 1.26 -1.12 -15.85
CA PRO A 59 1.13 -0.50 -14.54
C PRO A 59 -0.32 -0.62 -14.04
N ILE A 60 -0.47 -1.08 -12.79
CA ILE A 60 -1.75 -1.10 -12.08
C ILE A 60 -1.69 -0.10 -10.93
N LYS A 61 -2.74 0.71 -10.80
CA LYS A 61 -2.91 1.63 -9.69
C LYS A 61 -3.21 0.87 -8.40
N ALA A 62 -2.41 1.12 -7.38
CA ALA A 62 -2.67 0.73 -6.01
C ALA A 62 -2.98 1.98 -5.17
N SER A 63 -3.86 1.84 -4.19
CA SER A 63 -4.16 2.94 -3.28
C SER A 63 -4.33 2.43 -1.86
N ILE A 64 -3.85 3.22 -0.90
CA ILE A 64 -3.98 2.97 0.52
C ILE A 64 -4.59 4.21 1.17
N THR A 65 -5.62 3.98 1.98
CA THR A 65 -6.30 5.00 2.75
C THR A 65 -5.96 4.81 4.22
N PHE A 66 -5.62 5.91 4.88
CA PHE A 66 -5.38 5.97 6.32
C PHE A 66 -6.40 6.95 6.89
N ASP A 67 -7.06 6.56 7.97
CA ASP A 67 -7.99 7.46 8.67
C ASP A 67 -7.23 8.27 9.72
N ARG A 68 -7.74 9.48 10.00
CA ARG A 68 -7.28 10.34 11.11
C ARG A 68 -5.81 10.80 11.02
N VAL A 69 -5.25 10.82 9.82
CA VAL A 69 -3.97 11.49 9.56
C VAL A 69 -4.20 13.00 9.61
N SER A 70 -3.39 13.72 10.38
CA SER A 70 -3.49 15.18 10.44
C SER A 70 -3.20 15.79 9.06
N LEU A 71 -3.87 16.90 8.72
CA LEU A 71 -3.62 17.63 7.48
C LEU A 71 -2.41 18.58 7.60
N GLU A 72 -1.93 18.82 8.82
CA GLU A 72 -0.79 19.69 9.12
C GLU A 72 0.57 19.00 8.91
N VAL A 73 0.54 17.77 8.42
CA VAL A 73 1.72 16.96 8.20
C VAL A 73 2.40 17.40 6.92
N ASN A 74 3.68 17.77 7.01
CA ASN A 74 4.48 18.16 5.85
C ASN A 74 5.27 16.98 5.24
N LYS A 75 5.42 15.89 5.99
CA LYS A 75 6.22 14.73 5.58
C LYS A 75 5.77 13.46 6.30
N ILE A 76 5.68 12.37 5.56
CA ILE A 76 5.49 11.03 6.13
C ILE A 76 6.87 10.41 6.33
N GLN A 77 7.16 9.93 7.55
CA GLN A 77 8.46 9.31 7.84
C GLN A 77 8.58 7.95 7.16
N ILE A 78 7.55 7.10 7.31
CA ILE A 78 7.54 5.75 6.75
C ILE A 78 6.13 5.40 6.26
N ILE A 79 6.04 4.79 5.08
CA ILE A 79 4.90 4.01 4.64
C ILE A 79 5.36 2.58 4.48
N GLN A 80 4.86 1.68 5.32
CA GLN A 80 5.09 0.25 5.19
C GLN A 80 3.84 -0.42 4.64
N MET A 81 3.98 -1.16 3.55
CA MET A 81 2.87 -1.88 2.94
C MET A 81 3.01 -3.38 3.17
N SER A 82 1.90 -4.00 3.56
CA SER A 82 1.82 -5.45 3.59
C SER A 82 1.41 -5.93 2.21
N VAL A 83 2.37 -6.50 1.49
CA VAL A 83 2.21 -7.02 0.14
C VAL A 83 2.62 -8.49 0.13
N SER A 84 1.93 -9.30 -0.66
CA SER A 84 2.44 -10.63 -1.02
C SER A 84 2.13 -10.97 -2.47
N SER A 85 2.93 -11.89 -2.99
CA SER A 85 2.70 -12.61 -4.23
C SER A 85 2.51 -14.10 -3.93
N ASP A 86 2.29 -14.88 -4.98
CA ASP A 86 2.31 -16.35 -4.89
C ASP A 86 3.67 -16.89 -4.40
N SER A 87 4.74 -16.13 -4.60
CA SER A 87 6.09 -16.41 -4.09
C SER A 87 6.33 -15.99 -2.63
N GLY A 88 5.34 -15.38 -1.97
CA GLY A 88 5.38 -15.09 -0.53
C GLY A 88 5.25 -13.61 -0.19
N LYS A 89 5.68 -13.23 1.03
CA LYS A 89 5.59 -11.85 1.51
C LYS A 89 6.64 -10.98 0.84
N ILE A 90 6.23 -9.80 0.37
CA ILE A 90 7.11 -8.80 -0.20
C ILE A 90 7.24 -7.67 0.82
N PRO A 91 8.42 -7.49 1.45
CA PRO A 91 8.64 -6.35 2.32
C PRO A 91 8.70 -5.10 1.44
N LEU A 92 7.80 -4.13 1.67
CA LEU A 92 7.84 -2.88 0.95
C LEU A 92 7.68 -1.69 1.89
N GLU A 93 8.63 -0.78 1.81
CA GLU A 93 8.75 0.37 2.68
C GLU A 93 9.23 1.58 1.89
N PHE A 94 8.52 2.69 2.04
CA PHE A 94 8.94 3.99 1.56
C PHE A 94 9.30 4.85 2.74
N ARG A 95 10.43 5.55 2.66
CA ARG A 95 10.92 6.45 3.69
C ARG A 95 10.93 7.87 3.18
N ASP A 96 10.77 8.79 4.12
CA ASP A 96 10.90 10.22 3.88
C ASP A 96 10.00 10.72 2.74
N VAL A 97 8.77 10.20 2.69
CA VAL A 97 7.83 10.44 1.59
C VAL A 97 7.32 11.88 1.66
N PRO A 98 7.63 12.72 0.64
CA PRO A 98 7.11 14.07 0.59
C PRO A 98 5.61 14.01 0.28
N LEU A 99 4.86 14.93 0.88
CA LEU A 99 3.46 15.11 0.56
C LEU A 99 3.34 16.11 -0.60
N SER A 100 2.78 15.66 -1.72
CA SER A 100 2.35 16.56 -2.79
C SER A 100 1.01 17.18 -2.39
N GLN A 101 0.96 18.52 -2.32
CA GLN A 101 -0.29 19.27 -2.22
C GLN A 101 -1.04 19.27 -3.55
#